data_AF-A0A849IP29-F1
#
_entry.id   AF-A0A849IP29-F1
#
_cell.length_a   1.000
_cell.length_b   1.000
_cell.length_c   1.000
_cell.angle_alpha   90.00
_cell.angle_beta   90.00
_cell.angle_gamma   90.00
#
_symmetry.space_group_name_H-M   'P 1'
#
loop_
_entity.id
_entity.type
_entity.pdbx_description
1 polymer ?
#
loop_
_entity_poly.entity_id
_entity_poly.type
_entity_poly.pdbx_seq_one_letter_code
_entity_poly.pdbx_strand_id
1 'polypeptide(L)'
;MAVIRLSLDLSDPHRRHRLEELYEAVFSLRHTLQRQAGRRCRAYWAASHEREVKGGAQVRERLGLSRAGLEQAAYSHMERSRHLGHHLTKALAMHTADQVWQAASRHLFPDASGRRAGAVRPGSWWDVRTIPGRARSHTTQHKWETFRLVGTLQGHLDRYRAQSLPQG
;
A
#
# COMPACT_ATOMS: atom_id res chain seq x y z
N MET A 1 -2.48 8.19 -21.55
CA MET A 1 -3.29 8.57 -20.37
C MET A 1 -2.93 10.00 -19.98
N ALA A 2 -3.90 10.91 -19.91
CA ALA A 2 -3.66 12.27 -19.40
C ALA A 2 -3.62 12.24 -17.87
N VAL A 3 -2.59 12.85 -17.27
CA VAL A 3 -2.45 12.98 -15.81
C VAL A 3 -2.47 14.47 -15.50
N ILE A 4 -3.47 14.91 -14.72
CA ILE A 4 -3.55 16.28 -14.22
C ILE A 4 -2.69 16.34 -12.95
N ARG A 5 -1.79 17.32 -12.88
CA ARG A 5 -0.97 17.59 -11.70
C ARG A 5 -1.57 18.79 -10.98
N LEU A 6 -2.02 18.59 -9.74
CA LEU A 6 -2.52 19.65 -8.88
C LEU A 6 -1.50 19.88 -7.77
N SER A 7 -1.05 21.12 -7.61
CA SER A 7 -0.21 21.53 -6.50
C SER A 7 -1.05 21.64 -5.23
N LEU A 8 -0.61 20.98 -4.17
CA LEU A 8 -1.18 21.16 -2.84
C LEU A 8 -0.51 22.37 -2.18
N ASP A 9 -1.28 23.39 -1.83
CA ASP A 9 -0.80 24.54 -1.08
C ASP A 9 -0.54 24.13 0.38
N LEU A 10 0.75 24.18 0.76
CA LEU A 10 1.27 23.84 2.09
C LEU A 10 1.90 25.05 2.79
N SER A 11 1.54 26.27 2.36
CA SER A 11 1.94 27.51 3.04
C SER A 11 1.37 27.56 4.46
N ASP A 12 0.14 27.09 4.65
CA ASP A 12 -0.52 26.92 5.95
C ASP A 12 0.13 25.78 6.77
N PRO A 13 0.71 26.08 7.95
CA PRO A 13 1.29 25.08 8.85
C PRO A 13 0.30 23.98 9.28
N HIS A 14 -0.98 24.28 9.45
CA HIS A 14 -1.97 23.29 9.87
C HIS A 14 -2.25 22.25 8.78
N ARG A 15 -2.29 22.68 7.51
CA ARG A 15 -2.42 21.75 6.37
C ARG A 15 -1.21 20.85 6.22
N ARG A 16 -0.02 21.41 6.43
CA ARG A 16 1.24 20.66 6.43
C ARG A 16 1.26 19.60 7.53
N HIS A 17 0.89 19.97 8.74
CA HIS A 17 0.83 19.03 9.86
C HIS A 17 -0.16 17.88 9.61
N ARG A 18 -1.38 18.17 9.14
CA ARG A 18 -2.36 17.12 8.79
C ARG A 18 -1.87 16.18 7.69
N LEU A 19 -1.10 16.71 6.73
CA LEU A 19 -0.50 15.89 5.69
C LEU A 19 0.55 14.95 6.28
N GLU A 20 1.41 15.45 7.16
CA GLU A 20 2.41 14.64 7.86
C GLU A 20 1.75 13.51 8.69
N GLU A 21 0.72 13.83 9.48
CA GLU A 21 -0.07 12.84 10.23
C GLU A 21 -0.69 11.77 9.32
N LEU A 22 -1.19 12.17 8.15
CA LEU A 22 -1.73 11.24 7.17
C LEU A 22 -0.64 10.28 6.63
N TYR A 23 0.54 10.80 6.29
CA TYR A 23 1.67 9.97 5.90
C TYR A 23 2.07 9.02 7.03
N GLU A 24 2.10 9.50 8.29
CA GLU A 24 2.45 8.74 9.50
C GLU A 24 1.49 7.57 9.71
N ALA A 25 0.19 7.84 9.58
CA ALA A 25 -0.83 6.81 9.70
C ALA A 25 -0.72 5.76 8.58
N VAL A 26 -0.50 6.18 7.32
CA VAL A 26 -0.31 5.25 6.20
C VAL A 26 0.94 4.40 6.39
N PHE A 27 2.06 5.00 6.82
CA PHE A 27 3.28 4.28 7.13
C PHE A 27 3.07 3.25 8.23
N SER A 28 2.49 3.66 9.35
CA SER A 28 2.25 2.80 10.51
C SER A 28 1.40 1.59 10.13
N LEU A 29 0.33 1.81 9.35
CA LEU A 29 -0.51 0.74 8.82
C LEU A 29 0.27 -0.18 7.86
N ARG A 30 0.95 0.39 6.86
CA ARG A 30 1.71 -0.37 5.86
C ARG A 30 2.80 -1.22 6.52
N HIS A 31 3.56 -0.64 7.44
CA HIS A 31 4.63 -1.30 8.16
C HIS A 31 4.09 -2.49 8.97
N THR A 32 2.97 -2.29 9.68
CA THR A 32 2.30 -3.36 10.43
C THR A 32 1.81 -4.49 9.51
N LEU A 33 1.18 -4.15 8.40
CA LEU A 33 0.71 -5.13 7.41
C LEU A 33 1.87 -5.89 6.75
N GLN A 34 2.99 -5.23 6.44
CA GLN A 34 4.19 -5.89 5.89
C GLN A 34 4.78 -6.89 6.88
N ARG A 35 4.85 -6.53 8.18
CA ARG A 35 5.30 -7.46 9.23
C ARG A 35 4.39 -8.67 9.32
N GLN A 36 3.08 -8.45 9.31
CA GLN A 36 2.06 -9.49 9.38
C GLN A 36 2.11 -10.41 8.15
N ALA A 37 2.16 -9.84 6.94
CA ALA A 37 2.31 -10.57 5.69
C ALA A 37 3.62 -11.38 5.66
N GLY A 38 4.74 -10.79 6.07
CA GLY A 38 6.03 -11.50 6.15
C GLY A 38 5.99 -12.68 7.12
N ARG A 39 5.35 -12.54 8.29
CA ARG A 39 5.13 -13.65 9.23
C ARG A 39 4.28 -14.76 8.61
N ARG A 40 3.16 -14.40 7.97
CA ARG A 40 2.25 -15.33 7.30
C ARG A 40 2.96 -16.07 6.15
N CYS A 41 3.74 -15.39 5.33
CA CYS A 41 4.53 -16.01 4.26
C CYS A 41 5.56 -17.00 4.81
N ARG A 42 6.27 -16.66 5.90
CA ARG A 42 7.19 -17.61 6.55
C ARG A 42 6.46 -18.85 7.06
N ALA A 43 5.31 -18.67 7.71
CA ALA A 43 4.47 -19.78 8.16
C ALA A 43 3.99 -20.66 6.99
N TYR A 44 3.65 -20.05 5.85
CA TYR A 44 3.28 -20.78 4.64
C TYR A 44 4.43 -21.66 4.11
N TRP A 45 5.65 -21.13 4.07
CA TRP A 45 6.81 -21.91 3.63
C TRP A 45 7.24 -22.99 4.62
N ALA A 46 7.10 -22.73 5.92
CA ALA A 46 7.37 -23.72 6.97
C ALA A 46 6.35 -24.88 6.99
N ALA A 47 5.11 -24.65 6.52
CA ALA A 47 4.07 -25.66 6.45
C ALA A 47 4.23 -26.59 5.23
N SER A 48 5.43 -27.09 4.96
CA SER A 48 5.73 -27.93 3.77
C SER A 48 4.81 -29.15 3.69
N HIS A 49 4.74 -29.94 4.76
CA HIS A 49 3.91 -31.14 4.83
C HIS A 49 2.42 -30.84 4.68
N GLU A 50 1.91 -29.79 5.35
CA GLU A 50 0.49 -29.42 5.22
C GLU A 50 0.15 -28.99 3.80
N ARG A 51 1.06 -28.30 3.10
CA ARG A 51 0.83 -27.91 1.69
C ARG A 51 0.82 -29.11 0.75
N GLU A 52 1.59 -30.15 1.05
CA GLU A 52 1.60 -31.39 0.28
C GLU A 52 0.29 -32.16 0.49
N VAL A 53 -0.16 -32.29 1.74
CA VAL A 53 -1.38 -33.06 2.08
C VAL A 53 -2.68 -32.33 1.72
N LYS A 54 -2.78 -31.04 2.03
CA LYS A 54 -4.03 -30.24 1.90
C LYS A 54 -4.04 -29.30 0.70
N GLY A 55 -2.90 -29.13 0.05
CA GLY A 55 -2.72 -28.17 -1.03
C GLY A 55 -2.38 -26.75 -0.55
N GLY A 56 -1.58 -26.05 -1.35
CA GLY A 56 -1.12 -24.70 -1.02
C GLY A 56 -2.24 -23.65 -0.90
N ALA A 57 -3.38 -23.84 -1.56
CA ALA A 57 -4.51 -22.92 -1.46
C ALA A 57 -5.14 -22.89 -0.07
N GLN A 58 -5.44 -24.07 0.51
CA GLN A 58 -6.01 -24.18 1.86
C GLN A 58 -5.07 -23.61 2.92
N VAL A 59 -3.76 -23.88 2.82
CA VAL A 59 -2.78 -23.32 3.77
C VAL A 59 -2.73 -21.79 3.68
N ARG A 60 -2.83 -21.21 2.48
CA ARG A 60 -2.91 -19.74 2.33
C ARG A 60 -4.17 -19.17 2.95
N GLU A 61 -5.33 -19.79 2.71
CA GLU A 61 -6.61 -19.37 3.28
C GLU A 61 -6.56 -19.38 4.81
N ARG A 62 -6.12 -20.49 5.42
CA ARG A 62 -5.91 -20.63 6.87
C ARG A 62 -5.03 -19.52 7.45
N LEU A 63 -3.99 -19.13 6.71
CA LEU A 63 -3.05 -18.08 7.12
C LEU A 63 -3.54 -16.66 6.80
N GLY A 64 -4.67 -16.50 6.10
CA GLY A 64 -5.14 -15.20 5.61
C GLY A 64 -4.19 -14.58 4.58
N LEU A 65 -3.49 -15.40 3.79
CA LEU A 65 -2.67 -14.99 2.65
C LEU A 65 -3.52 -14.87 1.38
N SER A 66 -4.39 -13.88 1.40
CA SER A 66 -5.17 -13.44 0.25
C SER A 66 -5.29 -11.92 0.26
N ARG A 67 -5.70 -11.34 -0.87
CA ARG A 67 -6.03 -9.91 -0.94
C ARG A 67 -7.05 -9.53 0.14
N ALA A 68 -8.17 -10.24 0.19
CA ALA A 68 -9.22 -10.02 1.18
C ALA A 68 -8.73 -10.21 2.62
N GLY A 69 -7.87 -11.20 2.87
CA GLY A 69 -7.31 -11.46 4.20
C GLY A 69 -6.36 -10.36 4.71
N LEU A 70 -5.72 -9.61 3.80
CA LEU A 70 -4.94 -8.42 4.16
C LEU A 70 -5.81 -7.16 4.23
N GLU A 71 -6.83 -7.01 3.39
CA GLU A 71 -7.80 -5.92 3.47
C GLU A 71 -8.56 -5.96 4.81
N GLN A 72 -9.00 -7.15 5.25
CA GLN A 72 -9.65 -7.33 6.55
C GLN A 72 -8.70 -7.02 7.71
N ALA A 73 -7.42 -7.41 7.59
CA ALA A 73 -6.40 -7.08 8.59
C ALA A 73 -6.18 -5.57 8.67
N ALA A 74 -6.11 -4.88 7.54
CA ALA A 74 -5.94 -3.44 7.48
C ALA A 74 -7.11 -2.69 8.12
N TYR A 75 -8.34 -3.10 7.78
CA TYR A 75 -9.54 -2.55 8.40
C TYR A 75 -9.55 -2.80 9.91
N SER A 76 -9.19 -4.01 10.35
CA SER A 76 -9.11 -4.33 11.79
C SER A 76 -8.09 -3.47 12.54
N HIS A 77 -6.93 -3.18 11.93
CA HIS A 77 -5.91 -2.29 12.53
C HIS A 77 -6.41 -0.85 12.62
N MET A 78 -7.08 -0.36 11.58
CA MET A 78 -7.67 0.97 11.54
C MET A 78 -8.75 1.15 12.62
N GLU A 79 -9.72 0.23 12.70
CA GLU A 79 -10.83 0.30 13.67
C GLU A 79 -10.36 0.20 15.13
N ARG A 80 -9.33 -0.62 15.40
CA ARG A 80 -8.79 -0.81 16.75
C ARG A 80 -7.88 0.32 17.20
N SER A 81 -7.35 1.10 16.26
CA SER A 81 -6.46 2.22 16.56
C SER A 81 -7.21 3.53 16.35
N ARG A 82 -7.64 4.17 17.44
CA ARG A 82 -8.29 5.49 17.38
C ARG A 82 -7.44 6.49 16.58
N HIS A 83 -6.12 6.50 16.80
CA HIS A 83 -5.20 7.36 16.07
C HIS A 83 -5.25 7.09 14.55
N LEU A 84 -5.17 5.82 14.11
CA LEU A 84 -5.28 5.52 12.67
C LEU A 84 -6.66 5.88 12.11
N GLY A 85 -7.74 5.63 12.87
CA GLY A 85 -9.10 5.97 12.45
C GLY A 85 -9.37 7.47 12.30
N HIS A 86 -8.60 8.33 12.98
CA HIS A 86 -8.70 9.79 12.81
C HIS A 86 -8.14 10.27 11.47
N HIS A 87 -7.15 9.59 10.91
CA HIS A 87 -6.43 10.03 9.71
C HIS A 87 -6.70 9.15 8.47
N LEU A 88 -7.03 7.87 8.66
CA LEU A 88 -7.27 6.93 7.58
C LEU A 88 -8.75 6.71 7.33
N THR A 89 -9.14 6.75 6.07
CA THR A 89 -10.41 6.19 5.63
C THR A 89 -10.27 4.70 5.33
N LYS A 90 -11.39 3.97 5.35
CA LYS A 90 -11.45 2.57 4.91
C LYS A 90 -10.84 2.36 3.53
N ALA A 91 -11.06 3.29 2.60
CA ALA A 91 -10.52 3.21 1.25
C ALA A 91 -8.97 3.28 1.25
N LEU A 92 -8.38 4.18 2.05
CA LEU A 92 -6.93 4.26 2.20
C LEU A 92 -6.35 2.99 2.81
N ALA A 93 -7.02 2.42 3.82
CA ALA A 93 -6.62 1.16 4.43
C ALA A 93 -6.63 0.01 3.40
N MET A 94 -7.69 -0.09 2.58
CA MET A 94 -7.81 -1.09 1.52
C MET A 94 -6.74 -0.95 0.43
N HIS A 95 -6.47 0.27 -0.04
CA HIS A 95 -5.40 0.47 -1.03
C HIS A 95 -4.01 0.16 -0.46
N THR A 96 -3.77 0.48 0.81
CA THR A 96 -2.53 0.11 1.50
C THR A 96 -2.39 -1.42 1.60
N ALA A 97 -3.49 -2.12 1.92
CA ALA A 97 -3.53 -3.58 1.96
C ALA A 97 -3.24 -4.20 0.59
N ASP A 98 -3.83 -3.68 -0.48
CA ASP A 98 -3.59 -4.17 -1.85
C ASP A 98 -2.11 -4.03 -2.23
N GLN A 99 -1.45 -2.91 -1.92
CA GLN A 99 -0.01 -2.76 -2.17
C GLN A 99 0.83 -3.83 -1.45
N VAL A 100 0.50 -4.14 -0.20
CA VAL A 100 1.19 -5.20 0.57
C VAL A 100 0.86 -6.58 0.00
N TRP A 101 -0.38 -6.81 -0.42
CA TRP A 101 -0.78 -8.04 -1.10
C TRP A 101 0.01 -8.24 -2.39
N GLN A 102 0.20 -7.21 -3.22
CA GLN A 102 1.00 -7.34 -4.45
C GLN A 102 2.44 -7.77 -4.15
N ALA A 103 3.04 -7.26 -3.07
CA ALA A 103 4.37 -7.70 -2.64
C ALA A 103 4.37 -9.16 -2.14
N ALA A 104 3.38 -9.55 -1.34
CA ALA A 104 3.22 -10.92 -0.85
C ALA A 104 2.96 -11.91 -1.98
N SER A 105 2.09 -11.55 -2.93
CA SER A 105 1.74 -12.34 -4.10
C SER A 105 2.97 -12.67 -4.94
N ARG A 106 3.81 -11.66 -5.27
CA ARG A 106 5.07 -11.89 -6.00
C ARG A 106 6.06 -12.78 -5.26
N HIS A 107 5.99 -12.81 -3.93
CA HIS A 107 6.83 -13.71 -3.13
C HIS A 107 6.29 -15.15 -3.11
N LEU A 108 4.97 -15.33 -3.12
CA LEU A 108 4.32 -16.63 -3.06
C LEU A 108 4.31 -17.33 -4.43
N PHE A 109 3.98 -16.58 -5.48
CA PHE A 109 3.76 -17.10 -6.82
C PHE A 109 4.91 -16.73 -7.75
N PRO A 110 5.42 -17.69 -8.54
CA PRO A 110 6.41 -17.39 -9.55
C PRO A 110 5.80 -16.52 -10.66
N ASP A 111 6.62 -15.66 -11.25
CA ASP A 111 6.31 -14.96 -12.49
C ASP A 111 6.38 -15.91 -13.70
N ALA A 112 6.15 -15.37 -14.90
CA ALA A 112 6.21 -16.13 -16.16
C ALA A 112 7.58 -16.79 -16.42
N SER A 113 8.66 -16.30 -15.79
CA SER A 113 10.01 -16.88 -15.87
C SER A 113 10.29 -17.90 -14.76
N GLY A 114 9.30 -18.24 -13.93
CA GLY A 114 9.45 -19.15 -12.81
C GLY A 114 10.06 -18.51 -11.55
N ARG A 115 10.38 -17.20 -11.58
CA ARG A 115 11.08 -16.50 -10.50
C ARG A 115 10.10 -15.89 -9.51
N ARG A 116 10.47 -15.86 -8.23
CA ARG A 116 9.70 -15.21 -7.17
C ARG A 116 10.45 -13.97 -6.69
N ALA A 117 9.69 -12.98 -6.23
CA ALA A 117 10.27 -11.87 -5.49
C ALA A 117 10.77 -12.33 -4.11
N GLY A 118 11.72 -11.57 -3.57
CA GLY A 118 12.21 -11.76 -2.21
C GLY A 118 11.11 -11.65 -1.15
N ALA A 119 11.43 -12.07 0.07
CA ALA A 119 10.51 -12.03 1.20
C ALA A 119 9.92 -10.62 1.42
N VAL A 120 8.65 -10.56 1.83
CA VAL A 120 8.02 -9.29 2.25
C VAL A 120 8.75 -8.75 3.46
N ARG A 121 9.40 -7.60 3.30
CA ARG A 121 10.09 -6.88 4.36
C ARG A 121 9.34 -5.58 4.68
N PRO A 122 9.28 -5.18 5.96
CA PRO A 122 8.82 -3.85 6.32
C PRO A 122 9.75 -2.80 5.71
N GLY A 123 9.17 -1.76 5.13
CA GLY A 123 9.91 -0.61 4.61
C GLY A 123 10.21 0.41 5.70
N SER A 124 11.04 1.39 5.35
CA SER A 124 11.25 2.61 6.12
C SER A 124 10.14 3.63 5.89
N TRP A 125 10.08 4.65 6.74
CA TRP A 125 9.24 5.85 6.56
C TRP A 125 9.36 6.42 5.14
N TRP A 126 10.59 6.52 4.64
CA TRP A 126 10.94 7.08 3.34
C TRP A 126 10.46 6.25 2.13
N ASP A 127 9.99 5.01 2.37
CA ASP A 127 9.40 4.15 1.34
C ASP A 127 7.92 4.46 1.06
N VAL A 128 7.30 5.32 1.88
CA VAL A 128 5.92 5.81 1.68
C VAL A 128 5.94 7.07 0.82
N ARG A 129 6.22 6.87 -0.48
CA ARG A 129 6.35 7.98 -1.44
C ARG A 129 5.02 8.47 -2.01
N THR A 130 4.00 7.61 -1.99
CA THR A 130 2.69 7.91 -2.58
C THR A 130 1.56 7.37 -1.72
N ILE A 131 0.50 8.15 -1.56
CA ILE A 131 -0.77 7.71 -0.97
C ILE A 131 -1.79 7.60 -2.11
N PRO A 132 -2.19 6.38 -2.50
CA PRO A 132 -3.27 6.19 -3.46
C PRO A 132 -4.61 6.54 -2.80
N GLY A 133 -5.50 7.19 -3.54
CA GLY A 133 -6.84 7.51 -3.04
C GLY A 133 -7.86 7.61 -4.16
N ARG A 134 -9.13 7.77 -3.78
CA ARG A 134 -10.21 8.14 -4.68
C ARG A 134 -10.87 9.41 -4.20
N ALA A 135 -11.12 10.33 -5.12
CA ALA A 135 -11.86 11.56 -4.88
C ALA A 135 -13.01 11.67 -5.87
N ARG A 136 -14.05 12.44 -5.53
CA ARG A 136 -15.08 12.79 -6.52
C ARG A 136 -14.46 13.74 -7.54
N SER A 137 -14.79 13.52 -8.81
CA SER A 137 -14.41 14.43 -9.89
C SER A 137 -15.09 15.78 -9.64
N HIS A 138 -14.32 16.86 -9.74
CA HIS A 138 -14.83 18.22 -9.67
C HIS A 138 -15.35 18.72 -11.02
N THR A 139 -15.05 18.01 -12.11
CA THR A 139 -15.43 18.37 -13.48
C THR A 139 -16.55 17.51 -14.04
N THR A 140 -16.87 16.37 -13.41
CA THR A 140 -17.89 15.45 -13.90
C THR A 140 -18.74 14.93 -12.74
N GLN A 141 -20.04 15.17 -12.80
CA GLN A 141 -20.98 14.71 -11.78
C GLN A 141 -21.00 13.17 -11.71
N HIS A 142 -21.14 12.63 -10.48
CA HIS A 142 -21.18 11.19 -10.20
C HIS A 142 -19.94 10.36 -10.60
N LYS A 143 -18.82 11.01 -10.93
CA LYS A 143 -17.57 10.32 -11.27
C LYS A 143 -16.61 10.29 -10.08
N TRP A 144 -16.00 9.13 -9.84
CA TRP A 144 -14.92 8.95 -8.86
C TRP A 144 -13.60 8.72 -9.58
N GLU A 145 -12.61 9.56 -9.29
CA GLU A 145 -11.29 9.52 -9.91
C GLU A 145 -10.26 8.99 -8.94
N THR A 146 -9.31 8.22 -9.46
CA THR A 146 -8.17 7.71 -8.70
C THR A 146 -7.07 8.77 -8.72
N PHE A 147 -6.61 9.18 -7.54
CA PHE A 147 -5.47 10.09 -7.40
C PHE A 147 -4.31 9.40 -6.70
N ARG A 148 -3.13 9.99 -6.81
CA ARG A 148 -1.97 9.66 -5.99
C ARG A 148 -1.42 10.95 -5.41
N LEU A 149 -1.44 11.06 -4.10
CA LEU A 149 -0.70 12.10 -3.41
C LEU A 149 0.77 11.69 -3.40
N VAL A 150 1.65 12.52 -3.94
CA VAL A 150 3.09 12.24 -4.02
C VAL A 150 3.80 13.13 -3.00
N GLY A 151 4.58 12.52 -2.11
CA GLY A 151 5.02 13.17 -0.85
C GLY A 151 6.05 14.28 -1.04
N THR A 152 6.78 14.28 -2.14
CA THR A 152 7.68 15.37 -2.51
C THR A 152 7.68 15.57 -4.03
N LEU A 153 7.87 16.81 -4.47
CA LEU A 153 8.10 17.12 -5.89
C LEU A 153 9.28 16.28 -6.43
N GLN A 154 10.35 16.11 -5.64
CA GLN A 154 11.48 15.28 -5.99
C GLN A 154 11.09 13.80 -6.20
N GLY A 155 10.32 13.20 -5.28
CA GLY A 155 9.86 11.81 -5.42
C GLY A 155 8.92 11.59 -6.61
N HIS A 156 8.19 12.63 -7.02
CA HIS A 156 7.42 12.64 -8.27
C HIS A 156 8.33 12.72 -9.49
N LEU A 157 9.30 13.64 -9.49
CA LEU A 157 10.28 13.80 -10.57
C LEU A 157 11.12 12.52 -10.75
N ASP A 158 11.57 11.89 -9.68
CA ASP A 158 12.34 10.63 -9.75
C ASP A 158 11.57 9.49 -10.42
N ARG A 159 10.23 9.48 -10.29
CA ARG A 159 9.38 8.41 -10.83
C ARG A 159 8.79 8.71 -12.21
N TYR A 160 8.62 9.99 -12.54
CA TYR A 160 7.89 10.43 -13.73
C TYR A 160 8.64 11.50 -14.56
N ARG A 161 9.92 11.78 -14.31
CA ARG A 161 10.73 12.59 -15.23
C ARG A 161 10.71 11.93 -16.60
N ALA A 162 10.17 12.64 -17.58
CA ALA A 162 10.50 12.37 -18.96
C ALA A 162 12.00 12.67 -19.16
N GLN A 163 12.69 11.87 -19.98
CA GLN A 163 14.13 12.06 -20.28
C GLN A 163 14.45 13.44 -20.90
N SER A 164 13.43 14.22 -21.28
CA SER A 164 13.55 15.48 -22.01
C SER A 164 13.56 16.76 -21.15
N LEU A 165 13.64 16.69 -19.82
CA LEU A 165 13.72 17.89 -18.97
C LEU A 165 15.17 18.21 -18.55
N PRO A 166 15.63 19.47 -18.61
CA PRO A 166 16.99 19.84 -18.24
C PRO A 166 17.32 19.50 -16.78
N GLN A 167 18.61 19.26 -16.53
CA GLN A 167 19.17 19.15 -15.18
C GLN A 167 19.31 20.57 -14.63
N GLY A 168 18.64 20.86 -13.52
CA GLY A 168 18.90 22.03 -12.70
C GLY A 168 19.90 21.66 -11.62
#